data_AF-A0A842SRE5-F1
#
_entry.id   AF-A0A842SRE5-F1
#
_cell.length_a   1.000
_cell.length_b   1.000
_cell.length_c   1.000
_cell.angle_alpha   90.00
_cell.angle_beta   90.00
_cell.angle_gamma   90.00
#
_symmetry.space_group_name_H-M   'P 1'
#
loop_
_entity.id
_entity.type
_entity.pdbx_description
1 polymer ?
#
loop_
_entity_poly.entity_id
_entity_poly.type
_entity_poly.pdbx_seq_one_letter_code
_entity_poly.pdbx_strand_id
1 'polypeptide(L)'
;MGSNLGNKRIRIFFFFVGILIFLIYLIYTNPFKILFEVGRFNAKIFAFAVILNYLGLLSLALSWFILLRVLDVEIGFWKTVQITFASMFVVWIFPIPSGVEVIRAYLVRNKSRSNIGKAVSSVILNKVYYFIAFGVLIT
;
A
#
# COMPACT_ATOMS: atom_id res chain seq x y z
N MET A 1 3.53 -1.11 32.56
CA MET A 1 3.33 -2.07 31.45
C MET A 1 1.85 -2.15 31.01
N GLY A 2 1.15 -1.01 30.85
CA GLY A 2 -0.33 -0.98 30.73
C GLY A 2 -0.94 -0.15 29.58
N SER A 3 -0.15 0.40 28.65
CA SER A 3 -0.65 1.31 27.59
C SER A 3 -1.01 0.65 26.26
N ASN A 4 -0.82 -0.67 26.11
CA ASN A 4 -0.92 -1.35 24.81
C ASN A 4 -2.37 -1.74 24.43
N LEU A 5 -3.23 -1.96 25.42
CA LEU A 5 -4.63 -2.40 25.21
C LEU A 5 -5.54 -1.27 24.68
N GLY A 6 -5.38 -0.04 25.20
CA GLY A 6 -6.16 1.13 24.75
C GLY A 6 -5.90 1.47 23.28
N ASN A 7 -4.63 1.50 22.88
CA ASN A 7 -4.23 1.75 21.49
C ASN A 7 -4.73 0.68 20.52
N LYS A 8 -4.80 -0.58 20.96
CA LYS A 8 -5.33 -1.68 20.13
C LYS A 8 -6.83 -1.52 19.88
N ARG A 9 -7.62 -1.17 20.91
CA ARG A 9 -9.07 -0.93 20.78
C ARG A 9 -9.37 0.25 19.87
N ILE A 10 -8.64 1.35 20.01
CA ILE A 10 -8.80 2.54 19.17
C ILE A 10 -8.48 2.23 17.70
N ARG A 11 -7.40 1.50 17.43
CA ARG A 11 -7.06 1.06 16.06
C ARG A 11 -8.16 0.20 15.43
N ILE A 12 -8.69 -0.75 16.20
CA ILE A 12 -9.79 -1.62 15.75
C ILE A 12 -11.05 -0.79 15.47
N PHE A 13 -11.37 0.16 16.34
CA PHE A 13 -12.49 1.07 16.15
C PHE A 13 -12.36 1.86 14.85
N PHE A 14 -11.24 2.53 14.61
CA PHE A 14 -11.00 3.27 13.36
C PHE A 14 -11.03 2.37 12.12
N PHE A 15 -10.55 1.13 12.24
CA PHE A 15 -10.63 0.14 11.15
C PHE A 15 -12.08 -0.19 10.79
N PHE A 16 -12.93 -0.47 11.78
CA PHE A 16 -14.35 -0.76 11.55
C PHE A 16 -15.12 0.46 11.06
N VAL A 17 -14.83 1.65 11.58
CA VAL A 17 -15.41 2.91 11.09
C VAL A 17 -15.05 3.12 9.62
N GLY A 18 -13.79 2.90 9.25
CA GLY A 18 -13.35 2.98 7.85
C GLY A 18 -14.08 2.00 6.94
N ILE A 19 -14.25 0.74 7.37
CA ILE A 19 -15.03 -0.27 6.64
C ILE A 19 -16.49 0.19 6.48
N LEU A 20 -17.11 0.69 7.55
CA LEU A 20 -18.51 1.12 7.53
C LEU A 20 -18.71 2.27 6.54
N ILE A 21 -17.86 3.30 6.60
CA ILE A 21 -17.91 4.43 5.66
C ILE A 21 -17.72 3.94 4.22
N PHE A 22 -16.77 3.03 3.99
CA PHE A 22 -16.51 2.47 2.67
C PHE A 22 -17.71 1.66 2.12
N LEU A 23 -18.39 0.88 2.97
CA LEU A 23 -19.59 0.14 2.57
C LEU A 23 -20.75 1.08 2.22
N ILE A 24 -20.97 2.12 3.04
CA ILE A 24 -21.99 3.15 2.75
C ILE A 24 -21.69 3.83 1.41
N TYR A 25 -20.42 4.20 1.17
CA TYR A 25 -19.99 4.79 -0.10
C TYR A 25 -20.22 3.87 -1.30
N LEU A 26 -19.93 2.58 -1.18
CA LEU A 26 -20.15 1.59 -2.24
C LEU A 26 -21.64 1.43 -2.57
N ILE A 27 -22.50 1.36 -1.56
CA ILE A 27 -23.96 1.26 -1.74
C ILE A 27 -24.48 2.52 -2.43
N TYR A 28 -24.04 3.71 -1.99
CA TYR A 28 -24.45 4.99 -2.55
C TYR A 28 -24.02 5.16 -4.02
N THR A 29 -22.76 4.83 -4.32
CA THR A 29 -22.19 5.05 -5.65
C THR A 29 -22.60 3.98 -6.66
N ASN A 30 -22.91 2.77 -6.18
CA ASN A 30 -23.21 1.57 -6.99
C ASN A 30 -22.36 1.49 -8.28
N PRO A 31 -21.04 1.26 -8.16
CA PRO A 31 -20.13 1.29 -9.31
C PRO A 31 -20.45 0.20 -10.35
N PHE A 32 -21.21 -0.82 -9.97
CA PHE A 32 -21.63 -1.90 -10.86
C PHE A 32 -22.82 -1.53 -11.72
N LYS A 33 -23.59 -0.49 -11.38
CA LYS A 33 -24.79 -0.08 -12.12
C LYS A 33 -24.46 0.11 -13.62
N ILE A 34 -23.33 0.74 -13.93
CA ILE A 34 -22.85 0.94 -15.31
C ILE A 34 -22.57 -0.40 -16.00
N LEU A 35 -21.99 -1.38 -15.30
CA LEU A 35 -21.67 -2.70 -15.86
C LEU A 35 -22.91 -3.57 -16.04
N PHE A 36 -23.90 -3.42 -15.16
CA PHE A 36 -25.22 -4.05 -15.27
C PHE A 36 -26.03 -3.45 -16.42
N GLU A 37 -26.03 -2.13 -16.58
CA GLU A 37 -26.75 -1.42 -17.65
C GLU A 37 -26.27 -1.81 -19.05
N VAL A 38 -24.99 -2.16 -19.21
CA VAL A 38 -24.43 -2.61 -20.49
C VAL A 38 -24.49 -4.16 -20.65
N GLY A 39 -25.07 -4.89 -19.68
CA GLY A 39 -25.21 -6.35 -19.72
C GLY A 39 -23.89 -7.13 -19.67
N ARG A 40 -22.79 -6.48 -19.25
CA ARG A 40 -21.43 -7.03 -19.30
C ARG A 40 -20.87 -7.43 -17.93
N PHE A 41 -21.67 -7.34 -16.87
CA PHE A 41 -21.19 -7.68 -15.54
C PHE A 41 -20.97 -9.20 -15.38
N ASN A 42 -19.70 -9.60 -15.29
CA ASN A 42 -19.29 -10.94 -14.91
C ASN A 42 -18.51 -10.90 -13.58
N ALA A 43 -19.19 -11.30 -12.49
CA ALA A 43 -18.63 -11.25 -11.14
C ALA A 43 -17.33 -12.06 -11.00
N LYS A 44 -17.18 -13.19 -11.73
CA LYS A 44 -15.97 -14.02 -11.66
C LYS A 44 -14.77 -13.30 -12.26
N ILE A 45 -14.95 -12.67 -13.42
CA ILE A 45 -13.88 -11.89 -14.09
C ILE A 45 -13.50 -10.70 -13.22
N PHE A 46 -14.49 -10.01 -12.65
CA PHE A 46 -14.23 -8.88 -11.76
C PHE A 46 -13.46 -9.31 -10.51
N ALA A 47 -13.88 -10.39 -9.85
CA ALA A 47 -13.16 -10.94 -8.69
C ALA A 47 -11.72 -11.33 -9.05
N PHE A 48 -11.51 -11.93 -10.22
CA PHE A 48 -10.18 -12.27 -10.72
C PHE A 48 -9.31 -11.03 -10.95
N ALA A 49 -9.86 -9.98 -11.57
CA ALA A 49 -9.18 -8.71 -11.76
C ALA A 49 -8.78 -8.06 -10.42
N VAL A 50 -9.65 -8.12 -9.41
CA VAL A 50 -9.34 -7.65 -8.05
C VAL A 50 -8.16 -8.43 -7.45
N ILE A 51 -8.16 -9.76 -7.57
CA ILE A 51 -7.05 -10.60 -7.08
C ILE A 51 -5.74 -10.23 -7.76
N LEU A 52 -5.73 -10.07 -9.09
CA LEU A 52 -4.54 -9.66 -9.84
C LEU A 52 -4.00 -8.30 -9.39
N ASN A 53 -4.88 -7.34 -9.11
CA ASN A 53 -4.48 -6.05 -8.56
C ASN A 53 -3.81 -6.20 -7.18
N TYR A 54 -4.38 -7.02 -6.29
CA TYR A 54 -3.76 -7.30 -4.99
C TYR A 54 -2.38 -7.95 -5.13
N LEU A 55 -2.21 -8.90 -6.06
CA LEU A 55 -0.90 -9.50 -6.34
C LEU A 55 0.10 -8.43 -6.81
N GLY A 56 -0.29 -7.53 -7.71
CA GLY A 56 0.55 -6.40 -8.12
C GLY A 56 0.96 -5.50 -6.96
N LEU A 57 0.02 -5.14 -6.08
CA LEU A 57 0.29 -4.35 -4.87
C LEU A 57 1.24 -5.05 -3.90
N LEU A 58 1.08 -6.37 -3.71
CA LEU A 58 1.98 -7.17 -2.90
C LEU A 58 3.38 -7.26 -3.51
N SER A 59 3.48 -7.41 -4.84
CA SER A 59 4.76 -7.37 -5.56
C SER A 59 5.49 -6.04 -5.38
N LEU A 60 4.76 -4.92 -5.35
CA LEU A 60 5.33 -3.59 -5.10
C LEU A 60 5.88 -3.46 -3.67
N ALA A 61 5.20 -4.05 -2.67
CA ALA A 61 5.70 -4.12 -1.31
C ALA A 61 6.90 -5.08 -1.18
N LEU A 62 6.87 -6.21 -1.88
CA LEU A 62 7.92 -7.23 -1.88
C LEU A 62 9.22 -6.69 -2.49
N SER A 63 9.12 -6.00 -3.63
CA SER A 63 10.27 -5.36 -4.29
C SER A 63 11.04 -4.45 -3.33
N TRP A 64 10.32 -3.62 -2.57
CA TRP A 64 10.97 -2.77 -1.57
C TRP A 64 11.45 -3.53 -0.33
N PHE A 65 10.73 -4.56 0.11
CA PHE A 65 11.18 -5.41 1.20
C PHE A 65 12.56 -6.01 0.90
N ILE A 66 12.78 -6.49 -0.33
CA ILE A 66 14.08 -7.00 -0.77
C ILE A 66 15.17 -5.92 -0.63
N LEU A 67 14.90 -4.69 -1.07
CA LEU A 67 15.85 -3.57 -0.94
C LEU A 67 16.17 -3.22 0.52
N LEU A 68 15.16 -3.24 1.40
CA LEU A 68 15.38 -3.03 2.82
C LEU A 68 16.30 -4.10 3.42
N ARG A 69 16.18 -5.36 2.97
CA ARG A 69 17.08 -6.45 3.41
C ARG A 69 18.50 -6.26 2.90
N VAL A 70 18.68 -5.84 1.66
CA VAL A 70 20.00 -5.53 1.08
C VAL A 70 20.71 -4.39 1.84
N LEU A 71 19.94 -3.40 2.32
CA LEU A 71 20.47 -2.27 3.10
C LEU A 71 20.61 -2.57 4.61
N ASP A 72 20.46 -3.83 5.02
CA ASP A 72 20.49 -4.27 6.42
C ASP A 72 19.50 -3.48 7.31
N VAL A 73 18.27 -3.30 6.81
CA VAL A 73 17.14 -2.75 7.57
C VAL A 73 16.26 -3.90 8.04
N GLU A 74 16.18 -4.10 9.36
CA GLU A 74 15.46 -5.21 9.97
C GLU A 74 13.98 -4.89 10.18
N ILE A 75 13.20 -5.09 9.13
CA ILE A 75 11.74 -4.99 9.15
C ILE A 75 11.16 -6.26 8.53
N GLY A 76 10.13 -6.84 9.14
CA GLY A 76 9.45 -8.01 8.59
C GLY A 76 8.55 -7.67 7.39
N PHE A 77 8.38 -8.62 6.47
CA PHE A 77 7.61 -8.45 5.23
C PHE A 77 6.21 -7.83 5.44
N TRP A 78 5.42 -8.37 6.38
CA TRP A 78 4.08 -7.84 6.67
C TRP A 78 4.08 -6.39 7.14
N LYS A 79 5.13 -5.98 7.87
CA LYS A 79 5.27 -4.59 8.28
C LYS A 79 5.58 -3.69 7.08
N THR A 80 6.37 -4.19 6.14
CA THR A 80 6.64 -3.52 4.86
C THR A 80 5.40 -3.38 3.99
N VAL A 81 4.54 -4.41 3.94
CA VAL A 81 3.22 -4.36 3.27
C VAL A 81 2.34 -3.29 3.90
N GLN A 82 2.19 -3.29 5.23
CA GLN A 82 1.41 -2.28 5.95
C GLN A 82 1.90 -0.85 5.68
N ILE A 83 3.22 -0.64 5.72
CA ILE A 83 3.81 0.69 5.48
C ILE A 83 3.57 1.12 4.04
N THR A 84 3.75 0.22 3.07
CA THR A 84 3.50 0.49 1.65
C THR A 84 2.03 0.91 1.44
N PHE A 85 1.08 0.13 1.97
CA PHE A 85 -0.35 0.38 1.76
C PHE A 85 -0.82 1.64 2.47
N ALA A 86 -0.32 1.90 3.70
CA ALA A 86 -0.60 3.15 4.40
C ALA A 86 -0.09 4.37 3.63
N SER A 87 1.10 4.26 3.01
CA SER A 87 1.68 5.33 2.20
C SER A 87 0.88 5.58 0.92
N MET A 88 0.44 4.51 0.24
CA MET A 88 -0.42 4.62 -0.95
C MET A 88 -1.78 5.21 -0.61
N PHE A 89 -2.40 4.79 0.50
CA PHE A 89 -3.68 5.33 0.95
C PHE A 89 -3.64 6.85 1.17
N VAL A 90 -2.60 7.35 1.84
CA VAL A 90 -2.42 8.79 2.03
C VAL A 90 -2.28 9.51 0.69
N VAL A 91 -1.52 8.96 -0.26
CA VAL A 91 -1.33 9.58 -1.59
C VAL A 91 -2.58 9.50 -2.47
N TRP A 92 -3.42 8.49 -2.30
CA TRP A 92 -4.71 8.41 -3.00
C TRP A 92 -5.72 9.45 -2.50
N ILE A 93 -5.61 9.89 -1.24
CA ILE A 93 -6.41 11.01 -0.72
C ILE A 93 -5.77 12.35 -1.09
N PHE A 94 -4.45 12.46 -0.92
CA PHE A 94 -3.68 13.67 -1.18
C PHE A 94 -2.70 13.38 -2.32
N PRO A 95 -2.98 13.80 -3.56
CA PRO A 95 -2.16 13.49 -4.72
C PRO A 95 -0.83 14.27 -4.68
N ILE A 96 0.08 13.82 -3.83
CA ILE A 96 1.40 14.41 -3.61
C ILE A 96 2.40 13.67 -4.50
N PRO A 97 3.09 14.37 -5.42
CA PRO A 97 4.17 13.77 -6.19
C PRO A 97 5.23 13.17 -5.27
N SER A 98 5.59 11.90 -5.50
CA SER A 98 6.54 11.15 -4.66
C SER A 98 6.13 11.01 -3.17
N GLY A 99 4.85 11.18 -2.84
CA GLY A 99 4.38 11.10 -1.45
C GLY A 99 4.55 9.70 -0.84
N VAL A 100 4.46 8.64 -1.66
CA VAL A 100 4.57 7.26 -1.19
C VAL A 100 5.98 7.02 -0.63
N GLU A 101 7.00 7.48 -1.35
CA GLU A 101 8.40 7.36 -0.99
C GLU A 101 8.71 8.16 0.28
N VAL A 102 8.21 9.40 0.38
CA VAL A 102 8.38 10.25 1.57
C VAL A 102 7.78 9.58 2.80
N ILE A 103 6.56 9.08 2.72
CA ILE A 103 5.88 8.43 3.85
C ILE A 103 6.57 7.13 4.23
N ARG A 104 6.99 6.32 3.25
CA ARG A 104 7.74 5.07 3.49
C ARG A 104 9.06 5.33 4.20
N ALA A 105 9.85 6.30 3.72
CA ALA A 105 11.09 6.69 4.36
C ALA A 105 10.84 7.22 5.79
N TYR A 106 9.81 8.05 5.96
CA TYR A 106 9.38 8.57 7.26
C TYR A 106 9.00 7.43 8.22
N LEU A 107 8.25 6.42 7.79
CA LEU A 107 7.79 5.33 8.66
C LEU A 107 8.89 4.31 9.00
N VAL A 108 9.97 4.27 8.22
CA VAL A 108 11.08 3.32 8.37
C VAL A 108 12.31 3.92 9.05
N ARG A 109 12.53 5.25 9.00
CA ARG A 109 13.77 5.90 9.46
C ARG A 109 14.27 5.52 10.86
N ASN A 110 13.37 5.16 11.77
CA ASN A 110 13.66 4.84 13.18
C ASN A 110 13.43 3.35 13.50
N LYS A 111 13.46 2.47 12.50
CA LYS A 111 13.38 1.01 12.69
C LYS A 111 14.76 0.42 12.95
N SER A 112 14.81 -0.82 13.45
CA SER A 112 16.06 -1.52 13.78
C SER A 112 17.04 -1.47 12.60
N ARG A 113 18.29 -1.07 12.89
CA ARG A 113 19.38 -0.90 11.91
C ARG A 113 19.09 0.04 10.73
N SER A 114 18.04 0.84 10.84
CA SER A 114 17.70 1.89 9.90
C SER A 114 18.19 3.26 10.38
N ASN A 115 18.47 4.12 9.43
CA ASN A 115 18.64 5.56 9.63
C ASN A 115 17.96 6.28 8.46
N ILE A 116 17.84 7.61 8.55
CA ILE A 116 17.17 8.39 7.50
C ILE A 116 17.83 8.23 6.12
N GLY A 117 19.17 8.11 6.06
CA GLY A 117 19.90 7.88 4.83
C GLY A 117 19.52 6.55 4.18
N LYS A 118 19.60 5.44 4.91
CA LYS A 118 19.17 4.12 4.44
C LYS A 118 17.70 4.11 4.03
N ALA A 119 16.82 4.75 4.81
CA ALA A 119 15.39 4.80 4.53
C ALA A 119 15.09 5.54 3.22
N VAL A 120 15.69 6.73 3.02
CA VAL A 120 15.55 7.52 1.80
C VAL A 120 16.18 6.82 0.60
N SER A 121 17.39 6.29 0.74
CA SER A 121 18.05 5.53 -0.33
C SER A 121 17.23 4.32 -0.76
N SER A 122 16.62 3.59 0.18
CA SER A 122 15.79 2.43 -0.14
C SER A 122 14.60 2.77 -1.03
N VAL A 123 13.94 3.92 -0.79
CA VAL A 123 12.75 4.31 -1.56
C VAL A 123 13.13 4.91 -2.91
N ILE A 124 14.25 5.63 -2.99
CA ILE A 124 14.78 6.15 -4.25
C ILE A 124 15.21 4.99 -5.15
N LEU A 125 15.99 4.03 -4.65
CA LEU A 125 16.40 2.85 -5.41
C LEU A 125 15.18 2.05 -5.88
N ASN A 126 14.17 1.88 -5.03
CA ASN A 126 12.92 1.21 -5.42
C ASN A 126 12.23 1.92 -6.60
N LYS A 127 12.24 3.25 -6.61
CA LYS A 127 11.65 4.07 -7.68
C LYS A 127 12.45 3.96 -8.98
N VAL A 128 13.77 4.02 -8.89
CA VAL A 128 14.66 3.84 -10.06
C VAL A 128 14.46 2.47 -10.68
N TYR A 129 14.43 1.41 -9.88
CA TYR A 129 14.20 0.04 -10.38
C TYR A 129 12.82 -0.13 -10.99
N TYR A 130 11.80 0.50 -10.40
CA TYR A 130 10.47 0.55 -10.99
C TYR A 130 10.49 1.19 -12.38
N PHE A 131 11.19 2.33 -12.56
CA PHE A 131 11.29 2.99 -13.87
C PHE A 131 12.10 2.19 -14.88
N ILE A 132 13.17 1.50 -14.47
CA ILE A 132 13.91 0.60 -15.35
C ILE A 132 13.02 -0.54 -15.82
N ALA A 133 12.33 -1.22 -14.89
CA ALA A 133 11.42 -2.31 -15.22
C ALA A 133 10.28 -1.85 -16.14
N PHE A 134 9.71 -0.68 -15.85
CA PHE A 134 8.69 -0.07 -16.71
C PHE A 134 9.24 0.24 -18.11
N GLY A 135 10.43 0.84 -18.19
CA GLY A 135 11.11 1.15 -19.45
C GLY A 135 11.34 -0.09 -20.31
N VAL A 136 11.81 -1.19 -19.72
CA VAL A 136 12.02 -2.47 -20.42
C VAL A 136 10.70 -3.07 -20.90
N LEU A 137 9.60 -2.89 -20.16
CA LEU A 137 8.31 -3.47 -20.52
C LEU A 137 7.64 -2.76 -21.71
N ILE A 138 7.99 -1.50 -21.97
CA ILE A 138 7.39 -0.70 -23.05
C ILE A 138 8.23 -0.64 -24.33
N THR A 139 9.44 -1.22 -24.32
CA THR A 139 10.31 -1.39 -25.49
C THR A 139 10.09 -2.74 -26.14
#